data_AF-A0A350C2X0-F1
#
_entry.id   AF-A0A350C2X0-F1
#
_cell.length_a   1.000
_cell.length_b   1.000
_cell.length_c   1.000
_cell.angle_alpha   90.00
_cell.angle_beta   90.00
_cell.angle_gamma   90.00
#
_symmetry.space_group_name_H-M   'P 1'
#
loop_
_entity.id
_entity.type
_entity.pdbx_description
1 polymer ?
#
loop_
_entity_poly.entity_id
_entity_poly.type
_entity_poly.pdbx_seq_one_letter_code
_entity_poly.pdbx_strand_id
1 'polypeptide(L)'
;MAYISRTFENNSEVNPRVSSAKKSANNSKRQKQIIDQYCANSFSDGFDEDRLRNFDLNYDLLNGRVDTKIYDDNKTHSIMGETFTLNDNPVIHYPLISQIGQAMIGEQLRRPFSLVVQDLSPYKETFVAKEYNKLLKSSVEKEFLGPLKKQVASTMLKEFGIEDPLSLTPEEQKEFQSQIEGRARALSPKEIVEYMENDYRTPVAKQAQEVMAFLTDALNLREKNIEGFVHSLPTGEEYYYVDVHRDDLLFENVYPDELIYGGSPNKTWVQE
;
A
#
# COMPACT_ATOMS: atom_id res chain seq x y z
N MET A 1 -13.75 -32.99 16.75
CA MET A 1 -14.04 -34.12 15.83
C MET A 1 -12.73 -34.84 15.58
N ALA A 2 -12.65 -36.14 15.89
CA ALA A 2 -11.44 -36.94 15.69
C ALA A 2 -11.31 -37.29 14.20
N TYR A 3 -10.22 -36.86 13.56
CA TYR A 3 -9.88 -37.31 12.22
C TYR A 3 -8.99 -38.55 12.32
N ILE A 4 -9.48 -39.63 11.70
CA ILE A 4 -8.75 -40.89 11.53
C ILE A 4 -7.64 -40.62 10.53
N SER A 5 -6.38 -40.62 10.97
CA SER A 5 -5.25 -40.68 10.05
C SER A 5 -5.26 -42.04 9.37
N ARG A 6 -5.71 -42.08 8.11
CA ARG A 6 -5.42 -43.21 7.24
C ARG A 6 -3.96 -43.06 6.83
N THR A 7 -3.08 -43.81 7.49
CA THR A 7 -1.76 -44.10 6.93
C THR A 7 -1.98 -44.83 5.60
N PHE A 8 -1.84 -44.11 4.49
CA PHE A 8 -1.82 -44.73 3.18
C PHE A 8 -0.42 -45.29 2.96
N GLU A 9 -0.34 -46.63 2.93
CA GLU A 9 0.88 -47.35 2.60
C GLU A 9 1.44 -46.81 1.28
N ASN A 10 2.68 -46.29 1.36
CA ASN A 10 3.40 -45.73 0.24
C ASN A 10 3.79 -46.90 -0.70
N ASN A 11 2.88 -47.28 -1.59
CA ASN A 11 3.02 -48.48 -2.40
C ASN A 11 3.92 -48.16 -3.61
N SER A 12 5.22 -48.38 -3.43
CA SER A 12 6.30 -48.10 -4.40
C SER A 12 6.31 -49.04 -5.63
N GLU A 13 5.24 -49.75 -5.94
CA GLU A 13 5.25 -50.87 -6.90
C GLU A 13 4.44 -50.66 -8.20
N VAL A 14 4.16 -49.42 -8.64
CA VAL A 14 3.46 -49.22 -9.92
C VAL A 14 4.45 -49.15 -11.09
N ASN A 15 4.77 -50.31 -11.68
CA ASN A 15 5.66 -50.43 -12.85
C ASN A 15 5.25 -49.45 -13.98
N PRO A 16 6.17 -48.59 -14.48
CA PRO A 16 5.83 -47.48 -15.38
C PRO A 16 5.42 -47.90 -16.80
N ARG A 17 5.75 -49.12 -17.24
CA ARG A 17 5.49 -49.57 -18.62
C ARG A 17 4.46 -50.70 -18.67
N VAL A 18 3.22 -50.34 -18.98
CA VAL A 18 2.13 -51.31 -19.26
C VAL A 18 1.55 -51.05 -20.65
N SER A 19 1.20 -52.11 -21.38
CA SER A 19 0.64 -52.00 -22.74
C SER A 19 -0.77 -51.38 -22.73
N SER A 20 -1.15 -50.70 -23.81
CA SER A 20 -2.44 -50.00 -23.93
C SER A 20 -3.65 -50.89 -23.63
N ALA A 21 -3.64 -52.14 -24.10
CA ALA A 21 -4.69 -53.11 -23.82
C ALA A 21 -4.86 -53.43 -22.33
N LYS A 22 -3.76 -53.49 -21.56
CA LYS A 22 -3.80 -53.68 -20.10
C LYS A 22 -4.27 -52.42 -19.35
N LYS A 23 -4.12 -51.24 -19.95
CA LYS A 23 -4.63 -49.97 -19.39
C LYS A 23 -6.16 -49.90 -19.47
N SER A 24 -6.75 -50.35 -20.56
CA SER A 24 -8.21 -50.31 -20.76
C SER A 24 -8.97 -51.49 -20.15
N ALA A 25 -8.31 -52.63 -19.94
CA ALA A 25 -8.93 -53.88 -19.49
C ALA A 25 -9.69 -53.79 -18.14
N ASN A 26 -9.35 -52.81 -17.29
CA ASN A 26 -10.00 -52.62 -15.99
C ASN A 26 -10.51 -51.18 -15.82
N ASN A 27 -11.22 -50.67 -16.84
CA ASN A 27 -11.82 -49.33 -16.88
C ASN A 27 -10.86 -48.21 -16.44
N SER A 28 -9.58 -48.33 -16.85
CA SER A 28 -8.51 -47.40 -16.51
C SER A 28 -8.35 -47.16 -15.00
N LYS A 29 -8.73 -48.11 -14.14
CA LYS A 29 -8.65 -48.00 -12.68
C LYS A 29 -7.24 -47.62 -12.20
N ARG A 30 -6.20 -48.17 -12.83
CA ARG A 30 -4.80 -47.83 -12.58
C ARG A 30 -4.50 -46.36 -12.89
N GLN A 31 -4.98 -45.85 -14.03
CA GLN A 31 -4.78 -44.46 -14.42
C GLN A 31 -5.52 -43.52 -13.48
N LYS A 32 -6.75 -43.88 -13.08
CA LYS A 32 -7.50 -43.15 -12.06
C LYS A 32 -6.75 -43.12 -10.74
N GLN A 33 -6.23 -44.25 -10.25
CA GLN A 33 -5.42 -44.29 -9.02
C GLN A 33 -4.13 -43.48 -9.11
N ILE A 34 -3.45 -43.47 -10.26
CA ILE A 34 -2.26 -42.63 -10.46
C ILE A 34 -2.65 -41.15 -10.49
N ILE A 35 -3.72 -40.79 -11.19
CA ILE A 35 -4.25 -39.42 -11.22
C ILE A 35 -4.69 -39.01 -9.81
N ASP A 36 -5.39 -39.86 -9.08
CA ASP A 36 -5.82 -39.60 -7.70
C ASP A 36 -4.63 -39.45 -6.77
N GLN A 37 -3.55 -40.24 -6.95
CA GLN A 37 -2.31 -40.08 -6.18
C GLN A 37 -1.59 -38.78 -6.52
N TYR A 38 -1.49 -38.42 -7.80
CA TYR A 38 -0.90 -37.14 -8.19
C TYR A 38 -1.78 -35.97 -7.75
N CYS A 39 -3.11 -36.04 -7.88
CA CYS A 39 -4.02 -34.99 -7.44
C CYS A 39 -4.03 -34.87 -5.91
N ALA A 40 -4.09 -35.98 -5.16
CA ALA A 40 -3.97 -35.96 -3.71
C ALA A 40 -2.63 -35.34 -3.29
N ASN A 41 -1.50 -35.82 -3.83
CA ASN A 41 -0.18 -35.32 -3.45
C ASN A 41 0.19 -33.94 -4.05
N SER A 42 -0.50 -33.46 -5.09
CA SER A 42 -0.28 -32.11 -5.65
C SER A 42 -1.01 -31.03 -4.86
N PHE A 43 -2.02 -31.40 -4.07
CA PHE A 43 -2.80 -30.48 -3.25
C PHE A 43 -2.61 -30.68 -1.74
N SER A 44 -2.03 -31.79 -1.26
CA SER A 44 -2.13 -32.13 0.17
C SER A 44 -0.96 -31.73 1.07
N ASP A 45 0.32 -31.92 0.75
CA ASP A 45 1.34 -31.82 1.82
C ASP A 45 2.69 -31.29 1.33
N GLY A 46 3.09 -30.11 1.84
CA GLY A 46 4.51 -29.74 1.92
C GLY A 46 4.98 -28.46 1.22
N PHE A 47 4.15 -27.76 0.44
CA PHE A 47 4.62 -26.51 -0.20
C PHE A 47 4.67 -25.31 0.75
N ASP A 48 3.98 -25.37 1.90
CA ASP A 48 3.82 -24.21 2.79
C ASP A 48 3.96 -24.53 4.29
N GLU A 49 4.09 -25.81 4.70
CA GLU A 49 4.08 -26.16 6.13
C GLU A 49 5.22 -25.52 6.91
N ASP A 50 6.42 -25.42 6.31
CA ASP A 50 7.56 -24.75 6.94
C ASP A 50 7.33 -23.23 7.03
N ARG A 51 6.68 -22.60 6.03
CA ARG A 51 6.35 -21.16 6.04
C ARG A 51 5.29 -20.87 7.10
N LEU A 52 4.21 -21.65 7.14
CA LEU A 52 3.16 -21.55 8.16
C LEU A 52 3.71 -21.79 9.58
N ARG A 53 4.53 -22.82 9.78
CA ARG A 53 5.20 -23.07 11.08
C ARG A 53 6.07 -21.89 11.51
N ASN A 54 6.79 -21.27 10.58
CA ASN A 54 7.60 -20.10 10.89
C ASN A 54 6.74 -18.88 11.23
N PHE A 55 5.59 -18.70 10.57
CA PHE A 55 4.65 -17.64 10.91
C PHE A 55 4.12 -17.80 12.32
N ASP A 56 3.66 -19.00 12.71
CA ASP A 56 3.19 -19.29 14.07
C ASP A 56 4.25 -18.94 15.12
N LEU A 57 5.49 -19.39 14.89
CA LEU A 57 6.62 -19.10 15.77
C LEU A 57 6.89 -17.59 15.87
N ASN A 58 6.87 -16.87 14.75
CA ASN A 58 7.11 -15.43 14.73
C ASN A 58 5.98 -14.64 15.40
N TYR A 59 4.73 -15.07 15.24
CA TYR A 59 3.58 -14.49 15.94
C TYR A 59 3.69 -14.69 17.46
N ASP A 60 4.12 -15.87 17.91
CA ASP A 60 4.36 -16.11 19.33
C ASP A 60 5.48 -15.20 19.86
N LEU A 61 6.60 -15.07 19.14
CA LEU A 61 7.70 -14.18 19.51
C LEU A 61 7.28 -12.71 19.58
N LEU A 62 6.46 -12.25 18.62
CA LEU A 62 5.91 -10.89 18.61
C LEU A 62 5.01 -10.63 19.82
N ASN A 63 4.28 -11.65 20.27
CA ASN A 63 3.44 -11.61 21.47
C ASN A 63 4.21 -11.88 22.77
N GLY A 64 5.54 -12.07 22.70
CA GLY A 64 6.40 -12.35 23.85
C GLY A 64 6.22 -13.75 24.43
N ARG A 65 5.73 -14.70 23.62
CA ARG A 65 5.62 -16.12 23.94
C ARG A 65 6.79 -16.85 23.28
N VAL A 66 7.33 -17.84 23.96
CA VAL A 66 8.35 -18.74 23.41
C VAL A 66 7.93 -20.15 23.70
N ASP A 67 7.87 -20.98 22.66
CA ASP A 67 7.77 -22.42 22.83
C ASP A 67 9.12 -22.96 23.31
N THR A 68 9.18 -23.35 24.57
CA THR A 68 10.39 -23.89 25.20
C THR A 68 10.76 -25.28 24.68
N LYS A 69 9.87 -25.93 23.91
CA LYS A 69 10.11 -27.23 23.28
C LYS A 69 11.07 -27.16 22.08
N ILE A 70 11.32 -25.96 21.55
CA ILE A 70 12.26 -25.76 20.44
C ILE A 70 13.72 -25.95 20.89
N TYR A 71 14.00 -25.77 22.18
CA TYR A 71 15.33 -26.02 22.72
C TYR A 71 15.54 -27.51 22.95
N ASP A 72 16.47 -28.10 22.21
CA ASP A 72 16.97 -29.46 22.45
C ASP A 72 17.56 -29.52 23.86
N ASP A 73 16.79 -30.13 24.77
CA ASP A 73 17.17 -30.56 26.11
C ASP A 73 18.09 -29.59 26.89
N ASN A 74 17.48 -28.59 27.55
CA ASN A 74 18.14 -27.61 28.42
C ASN A 74 18.89 -28.20 29.63
N LYS A 75 18.98 -29.54 29.73
CA LYS A 75 19.40 -30.23 30.94
C LYS A 75 20.51 -31.24 30.72
N THR A 76 20.95 -31.56 29.50
CA THR A 76 21.95 -32.62 29.33
C THR A 76 23.08 -32.16 28.44
N HIS A 77 24.25 -31.90 29.04
CA HIS A 77 25.47 -31.58 28.31
C HIS A 77 26.51 -32.68 28.53
N SER A 78 27.20 -33.08 27.45
CA SER A 78 28.32 -34.01 27.53
C SER A 78 29.64 -33.27 27.30
N ILE A 79 30.53 -33.32 28.28
CA ILE A 79 31.92 -32.90 28.12
C ILE A 79 32.78 -34.13 28.37
N MET A 80 33.61 -34.49 27.39
CA MET A 80 34.56 -35.61 27.49
C MET A 80 33.92 -36.96 27.88
N GLY A 81 32.68 -37.21 27.45
CA GLY A 81 32.01 -38.50 27.66
C GLY A 81 31.28 -38.64 28.99
N GLU A 82 31.33 -37.64 29.86
CA GLU A 82 30.48 -37.57 31.06
C GLU A 82 29.28 -36.63 30.78
N THR A 83 28.08 -37.09 31.10
CA THR A 83 26.83 -36.32 31.01
C THR A 83 26.52 -35.66 32.34
N PHE A 84 26.34 -34.34 32.33
CA PHE A 84 25.98 -33.56 33.51
C PHE A 84 24.62 -32.90 33.28
N THR A 85 23.80 -32.90 34.34
CA THR A 85 22.51 -32.20 34.34
C THR A 85 22.55 -30.95 35.20
N LEU A 86 22.39 -29.78 34.57
CA LEU A 86 22.25 -28.51 35.30
C LEU A 86 20.86 -28.46 35.97
N ASN A 87 20.82 -28.01 37.22
CA ASN A 87 19.59 -27.89 38.01
C ASN A 87 18.51 -27.03 37.31
N ASP A 88 17.25 -27.40 37.57
CA ASP A 88 15.98 -26.82 37.07
C ASP A 88 15.80 -25.33 37.38
N ASN A 89 16.62 -24.48 36.77
CA ASN A 89 16.25 -23.08 36.61
C ASN A 89 15.34 -22.99 35.39
N PRO A 90 14.07 -22.56 35.55
CA PRO A 90 13.20 -22.35 34.41
C PRO A 90 13.86 -21.32 33.49
N VAL A 91 13.93 -21.60 32.19
CA VAL A 91 14.41 -20.62 31.22
C VAL A 91 13.51 -19.40 31.30
N ILE A 92 14.07 -18.28 31.75
CA ILE A 92 13.36 -17.01 31.83
C ILE A 92 13.39 -16.39 30.43
N HIS A 93 12.22 -16.29 29.81
CA HIS A 93 12.08 -15.59 28.53
C HIS A 93 11.99 -14.07 28.75
N TYR A 94 12.87 -13.33 28.08
CA TYR A 94 12.80 -11.87 28.00
C TYR A 94 12.27 -11.47 26.60
N PRO A 95 11.08 -10.86 26.49
CA PRO A 95 10.44 -10.58 25.21
C PRO A 95 11.00 -9.30 24.57
N LEU A 96 12.23 -9.36 24.04
CA LEU A 96 12.86 -8.22 23.36
C LEU A 96 12.20 -7.90 22.01
N ILE A 97 11.87 -8.93 21.22
CA ILE A 97 11.23 -8.78 19.91
C ILE A 97 9.85 -8.13 20.06
N SER A 98 9.07 -8.56 21.05
CA SER A 98 7.75 -7.97 21.35
C SER A 98 7.84 -6.48 21.65
N GLN A 99 8.82 -6.04 22.45
CA GLN A 99 8.99 -4.62 22.78
C GLN A 99 9.29 -3.78 21.52
N ILE A 100 10.16 -4.28 20.65
CA ILE A 100 10.50 -3.59 19.39
C ILE A 100 9.29 -3.59 18.44
N GLY A 101 8.60 -4.72 18.29
CA GLY A 101 7.42 -4.82 17.43
C GLY A 101 6.30 -3.89 17.86
N GLN A 102 5.99 -3.82 19.16
CA GLN A 102 4.99 -2.89 19.68
C GLN A 102 5.40 -1.42 19.49
N ALA A 103 6.70 -1.09 19.60
CA ALA A 103 7.20 0.24 19.30
C ALA A 103 7.02 0.59 17.81
N MET A 104 7.29 -0.36 16.90
CA MET A 104 7.09 -0.18 15.46
C MET A 104 5.62 0.01 15.09
N ILE A 105 4.71 -0.78 15.68
CA ILE A 105 3.25 -0.62 15.51
C ILE A 105 2.82 0.76 16.02
N GLY A 106 3.33 1.19 17.18
CA GLY A 106 3.08 2.53 17.72
C GLY A 106 3.60 3.65 16.82
N GLU A 107 4.75 3.47 16.16
CA GLU A 107 5.25 4.42 15.17
C GLU A 107 4.34 4.47 13.94
N GLN A 108 3.95 3.31 13.39
CA GLN A 108 3.06 3.22 12.24
C GLN A 108 1.70 3.88 12.52
N LEU A 109 1.13 3.69 13.72
CA LEU A 109 -0.10 4.35 14.14
C LEU A 109 0.01 5.88 14.12
N ARG A 110 1.19 6.42 14.47
CA ARG A 110 1.44 7.86 14.49
C ARG A 110 1.72 8.44 13.10
N ARG A 111 2.04 7.61 12.11
CA ARG A 111 2.31 8.08 10.75
C ARG A 111 1.03 8.62 10.11
N PRO A 112 1.10 9.78 9.43
CA PRO A 112 -0.02 10.29 8.66
C PRO A 112 -0.26 9.36 7.47
N PHE A 113 -1.52 8.97 7.28
CA PHE A 113 -1.93 8.16 6.13
C PHE A 113 -2.49 9.11 5.08
N SER A 114 -1.65 9.55 4.13
CA SER A 114 -2.05 10.43 3.04
C SER A 114 -1.74 9.82 1.69
N LEU A 115 -2.77 9.35 1.00
CA LEU A 115 -2.67 8.88 -0.37
C LEU A 115 -2.73 10.06 -1.33
N VAL A 116 -1.77 10.14 -2.24
CA VAL A 116 -1.70 11.18 -3.27
C VAL A 116 -1.87 10.53 -4.64
N VAL A 117 -2.90 10.96 -5.36
CA VAL A 117 -3.14 10.52 -6.72
C VAL A 117 -2.25 11.31 -7.68
N GLN A 118 -1.50 10.59 -8.50
CA GLN A 118 -0.68 11.16 -9.56
C GLN A 118 -1.30 10.87 -10.93
N ASP A 119 -1.37 11.91 -11.76
CA ASP A 119 -1.74 11.77 -13.16
C ASP A 119 -0.52 11.29 -13.97
N LEU A 120 -0.71 10.22 -14.74
CA LEU A 120 0.26 9.64 -15.67
C LEU A 120 -0.22 9.75 -17.14
N SER A 121 -1.30 10.49 -17.39
CA SER A 121 -1.84 10.67 -18.73
C SER A 121 -0.90 11.49 -19.62
N PRO A 122 -0.90 11.26 -20.95
CA PRO A 122 -0.07 12.01 -21.89
C PRO A 122 -0.43 13.51 -21.96
N TYR A 123 -1.64 13.88 -21.52
CA TYR A 123 -2.09 15.27 -21.51
C TYR A 123 -1.57 16.07 -20.31
N LYS A 124 -1.03 15.41 -19.29
CA LYS A 124 -0.53 16.03 -18.07
C LYS A 124 0.40 17.20 -18.35
N GLU A 125 1.41 16.98 -19.19
CA GLU A 125 2.41 18.01 -19.53
C GLU A 125 1.78 19.24 -20.16
N THR A 126 0.78 19.03 -21.02
CA THR A 126 0.04 20.13 -21.66
C THR A 126 -0.75 20.94 -20.64
N PHE A 127 -1.41 20.28 -19.69
CA PHE A 127 -2.16 20.96 -18.63
C PHE A 127 -1.24 21.74 -17.68
N VAL A 128 -0.13 21.12 -17.26
CA VAL A 128 0.90 21.73 -16.41
C VAL A 128 1.47 22.98 -17.09
N ALA A 129 1.90 22.85 -18.35
CA ALA A 129 2.45 23.98 -19.10
C ALA A 129 1.41 25.10 -19.29
N LYS A 130 0.14 24.75 -19.54
CA LYS A 130 -0.94 25.73 -19.71
C LYS A 130 -1.20 26.51 -18.43
N GLU A 131 -1.26 25.85 -17.27
CA GLU A 131 -1.47 26.53 -15.99
C GLU A 131 -0.25 27.36 -15.58
N TYR A 132 0.97 26.83 -15.76
CA TYR A 132 2.19 27.58 -15.50
C TYR A 132 2.25 28.89 -16.30
N ASN A 133 1.99 28.82 -17.61
CA ASN A 133 1.94 29.99 -18.47
C ASN A 133 0.84 30.98 -18.07
N LYS A 134 -0.31 30.49 -17.61
CA LYS A 134 -1.42 31.33 -17.13
C LYS A 134 -1.04 32.07 -15.84
N LEU A 135 -0.43 31.38 -14.87
CA LEU A 135 0.04 31.97 -13.62
C LEU A 135 1.12 33.01 -13.89
N LEU A 136 2.10 32.70 -14.73
CA LEU A 136 3.13 33.66 -15.14
C LEU A 136 2.55 34.90 -15.81
N LYS A 137 1.61 34.73 -16.76
CA LYS A 137 0.93 35.87 -17.40
C LYS A 137 0.21 36.75 -16.36
N SER A 138 -0.48 36.13 -15.41
CA SER A 138 -1.17 36.87 -14.34
C SER A 138 -0.21 37.64 -13.43
N SER A 139 0.96 37.06 -13.13
CA SER A 139 2.00 37.68 -12.33
C SER A 139 2.64 38.88 -13.08
N VAL A 140 2.99 38.69 -14.36
CA VAL A 140 3.53 39.76 -15.23
C VAL A 140 2.54 40.91 -15.41
N GLU A 141 1.26 40.59 -15.62
CA GLU A 141 0.20 41.59 -15.74
C GLU A 141 0.08 42.46 -14.48
N LYS A 142 0.20 41.86 -13.29
CA LYS A 142 0.10 42.57 -12.02
C LYS A 142 1.36 43.38 -11.70
N GLU A 143 2.53 42.75 -11.78
CA GLU A 143 3.80 43.36 -11.36
C GLU A 143 4.28 44.45 -12.34
N PHE A 144 4.13 44.21 -13.64
CA PHE A 144 4.71 45.08 -14.67
C PHE A 144 3.67 45.89 -15.44
N LEU A 145 2.60 45.25 -15.95
CA LEU A 145 1.63 45.93 -16.81
C LEU A 145 0.66 46.82 -16.04
N GLY A 146 0.33 46.47 -14.79
CA GLY A 146 -0.54 47.28 -13.92
C GLY A 146 0.01 48.70 -13.69
N PRO A 147 1.24 48.86 -13.19
CA PRO A 147 1.89 50.17 -13.05
C PRO A 147 2.02 50.92 -14.38
N LEU A 148 2.37 50.22 -15.46
CA LEU A 148 2.52 50.80 -16.81
C LEU A 148 1.20 51.37 -17.34
N LYS A 149 0.08 50.64 -17.19
CA LYS A 149 -1.26 51.11 -17.56
C LYS A 149 -1.65 52.37 -16.79
N LYS A 150 -1.34 52.43 -15.48
CA LYS A 150 -1.58 53.63 -14.66
C LYS A 150 -0.73 54.81 -15.14
N GLN A 151 0.54 54.57 -15.49
CA GLN A 151 1.42 55.60 -16.00
C GLN A 151 0.96 56.12 -17.37
N VAL A 152 0.66 55.23 -18.33
CA VAL A 152 0.15 55.61 -19.65
C VAL A 152 -1.20 56.35 -19.57
N ALA A 153 -2.12 55.88 -18.72
CA ALA A 153 -3.37 56.59 -18.48
C ALA A 153 -3.13 58.00 -17.92
N SER A 154 -2.19 58.16 -16.98
CA SER A 154 -1.82 59.47 -16.45
C SER A 154 -1.17 60.39 -17.49
N THR A 155 -0.40 59.84 -18.44
CA THR A 155 0.21 60.60 -19.53
C THR A 155 -0.83 61.03 -20.56
N MET A 156 -1.75 60.15 -20.95
CA MET A 156 -2.85 60.49 -21.86
C MET A 156 -3.77 61.56 -21.25
N LEU A 157 -4.12 61.46 -19.96
CA LEU A 157 -4.92 62.48 -19.29
C LEU A 157 -4.26 63.87 -19.32
N LYS A 158 -2.93 63.92 -19.19
CA LYS A 158 -2.14 65.15 -19.32
C LYS A 158 -2.08 65.67 -20.76
N GLU A 159 -2.00 64.78 -21.75
CA GLU A 159 -1.96 65.16 -23.17
C GLU A 159 -3.30 65.69 -23.70
N PHE A 160 -4.43 65.21 -23.15
CA PHE A 160 -5.78 65.66 -23.54
C PHE A 160 -6.30 66.88 -22.75
N GLY A 161 -5.50 67.47 -21.87
CA GLY A 161 -5.83 68.75 -21.21
C GLY A 161 -6.98 68.67 -20.19
N ILE A 162 -7.17 67.53 -19.53
CA ILE A 162 -8.19 67.35 -18.49
C ILE A 162 -7.52 67.53 -17.12
N GLU A 163 -7.85 68.62 -16.41
CA GLU A 163 -7.11 69.10 -15.24
C GLU A 163 -7.43 68.42 -13.90
N ASP A 164 -8.45 67.57 -13.75
CA ASP A 164 -8.77 67.02 -12.43
C ASP A 164 -9.30 65.57 -12.38
N PRO A 165 -8.50 64.58 -11.93
CA PRO A 165 -8.91 63.20 -11.67
C PRO A 165 -9.77 63.01 -10.40
N LEU A 166 -10.06 64.09 -9.66
CA LEU A 166 -10.82 64.07 -8.39
C LEU A 166 -12.30 64.49 -8.52
N SER A 167 -12.82 64.62 -9.75
CA SER A 167 -14.25 64.89 -10.00
C SER A 167 -15.14 63.63 -9.98
N LEU A 168 -14.57 62.45 -9.74
CA LEU A 168 -15.29 61.16 -9.69
C LEU A 168 -15.75 60.80 -8.28
N THR A 169 -16.88 60.11 -8.20
CA THR A 169 -17.63 59.89 -6.96
C THR A 169 -16.89 58.95 -5.98
N PRO A 170 -17.09 59.12 -4.65
CA PRO A 170 -16.46 58.26 -3.63
C PRO A 170 -16.82 56.77 -3.74
N GLU A 171 -17.91 56.44 -4.43
CA GLU A 171 -18.41 55.09 -4.65
C GLU A 171 -17.62 54.37 -5.77
N GLU A 172 -17.23 55.07 -6.84
CA GLU A 172 -16.44 54.51 -7.94
C GLU A 172 -15.00 54.18 -7.52
N GLN A 173 -14.41 54.94 -6.59
CA GLN A 173 -13.09 54.62 -6.01
C GLN A 173 -13.12 53.34 -5.15
N LYS A 174 -14.24 53.10 -4.46
CA LYS A 174 -14.41 51.94 -3.58
C LYS A 174 -14.72 50.67 -4.38
N GLU A 175 -15.47 50.80 -5.47
CA GLU A 175 -15.71 49.71 -6.44
C GLU A 175 -14.44 49.35 -7.22
N PHE A 176 -13.60 50.33 -7.53
CA PHE A 176 -12.28 50.11 -8.14
C PHE A 176 -11.29 49.43 -7.17
N GLN A 177 -11.31 49.79 -5.88
CA GLN A 177 -10.51 49.11 -4.85
C GLN A 177 -11.00 47.68 -4.56
N SER A 178 -12.31 47.44 -4.53
CA SER A 178 -12.89 46.12 -4.33
C SER A 178 -12.58 45.16 -5.51
N GLN A 179 -12.57 45.66 -6.75
CA GLN A 179 -12.14 44.86 -7.91
C GLN A 179 -10.63 44.59 -7.95
N ILE A 180 -9.81 45.43 -7.29
CA ILE A 180 -8.37 45.20 -7.11
C ILE A 180 -8.11 44.14 -6.03
N GLU A 181 -8.85 44.17 -4.92
CA GLU A 181 -8.71 43.21 -3.82
C GLU A 181 -9.28 41.83 -4.17
N GLY A 182 -10.37 41.76 -4.94
CA GLY A 182 -10.97 40.50 -5.41
C GLY A 182 -10.10 39.72 -6.43
N ARG A 183 -9.11 40.37 -7.05
CA ARG A 183 -8.15 39.74 -7.99
C ARG A 183 -6.80 39.40 -7.33
N ALA A 184 -6.62 39.71 -6.05
CA ALA A 184 -5.32 39.71 -5.39
C ALA A 184 -5.01 38.42 -4.63
N ARG A 185 -4.58 37.39 -5.36
CA ARG A 185 -3.49 36.49 -4.92
C ARG A 185 -2.66 36.04 -6.13
N ALA A 186 -2.11 36.98 -6.89
CA ALA A 186 -1.08 36.63 -7.86
C ALA A 186 0.20 36.29 -7.10
N LEU A 187 0.63 35.03 -7.22
CA LEU A 187 1.88 34.50 -6.70
C LEU A 187 3.05 35.15 -7.45
N SER A 188 4.14 35.43 -6.73
CA SER A 188 5.41 35.82 -7.34
C SER A 188 5.97 34.66 -8.18
N PRO A 189 6.86 34.91 -9.15
CA PRO A 189 7.42 33.85 -9.99
C PRO A 189 8.07 32.68 -9.21
N LYS A 190 8.67 32.96 -8.05
CA LYS A 190 9.24 31.91 -7.17
C LYS A 190 8.15 31.06 -6.52
N GLU A 191 7.11 31.70 -5.99
CA GLU A 191 5.96 31.01 -5.39
C GLU A 191 5.16 30.22 -6.44
N ILE A 192 5.16 30.65 -7.71
CA ILE A 192 4.56 29.87 -8.81
C ILE A 192 5.31 28.55 -9.02
N VAL A 193 6.65 28.58 -9.04
CA VAL A 193 7.45 27.36 -9.22
C VAL A 193 7.21 26.41 -8.05
N GLU A 194 7.29 26.91 -6.82
CA GLU A 194 7.04 26.12 -5.61
C GLU A 194 5.64 25.51 -5.58
N TYR A 195 4.62 26.28 -5.98
CA TYR A 195 3.25 25.79 -6.12
C TYR A 195 3.13 24.69 -7.18
N MET A 196 3.78 24.87 -8.34
CA MET A 196 3.71 23.89 -9.43
C MET A 196 4.42 22.58 -9.10
N GLU A 197 5.48 22.64 -8.30
CA GLU A 197 6.26 21.47 -7.88
C GLU A 197 5.57 20.70 -6.75
N ASN A 198 5.03 21.39 -5.75
CA ASN A 198 4.56 20.76 -4.51
C ASN A 198 3.03 20.58 -4.46
N ASP A 199 2.26 21.53 -4.98
CA ASP A 199 0.82 21.62 -4.72
C ASP A 199 -0.06 21.43 -5.96
N TYR A 200 0.47 21.69 -7.16
CA TYR A 200 -0.34 21.65 -8.38
C TYR A 200 -0.71 20.22 -8.76
N ARG A 201 -2.00 20.07 -9.09
CA ARG A 201 -2.57 18.82 -9.60
C ARG A 201 -3.44 19.11 -10.82
N THR A 202 -3.36 18.24 -11.81
CA THR A 202 -4.22 18.33 -13.00
C THR A 202 -5.70 18.18 -12.61
N PRO A 203 -6.65 18.67 -13.42
CA PRO A 203 -8.08 18.53 -13.12
C PRO A 203 -8.50 17.07 -12.90
N VAL A 204 -7.93 16.14 -13.69
CA VAL A 204 -8.15 14.70 -13.56
C VAL A 204 -7.62 14.19 -12.23
N ALA A 205 -6.39 14.56 -11.84
CA ALA A 205 -5.83 14.18 -10.54
C ALA A 205 -6.64 14.75 -9.37
N LYS A 206 -7.21 15.96 -9.49
CA LYS A 206 -8.06 16.54 -8.45
C LYS A 206 -9.34 15.73 -8.27
N GLN A 207 -10.05 15.43 -9.36
CA GLN A 207 -11.25 14.62 -9.31
C GLN A 207 -10.96 13.21 -8.76
N ALA A 208 -9.89 12.58 -9.23
CA ALA A 208 -9.49 11.27 -8.74
C ALA A 208 -9.05 11.30 -7.26
N GLN A 209 -8.46 12.41 -6.79
CA GLN A 209 -8.13 12.59 -5.39
C GLN A 209 -9.38 12.69 -4.51
N GLU A 210 -10.44 13.37 -4.96
CA GLU A 210 -11.71 13.43 -4.24
C GLU A 210 -12.34 12.04 -4.11
N VAL A 211 -12.33 11.26 -5.20
CA VAL A 211 -12.78 9.85 -5.18
C VAL A 211 -11.91 9.03 -4.22
N MET A 212 -10.58 9.18 -4.27
CA MET A 212 -9.66 8.45 -3.39
C MET A 212 -9.85 8.82 -1.92
N ALA A 213 -10.13 10.09 -1.61
CA ALA A 213 -10.44 10.54 -0.25
C ALA A 213 -11.73 9.87 0.25
N PHE A 214 -12.78 9.86 -0.59
CA PHE A 214 -14.02 9.15 -0.27
C PHE A 214 -13.78 7.65 -0.04
N LEU A 215 -13.03 6.97 -0.91
CA LEU A 215 -12.73 5.54 -0.78
C LEU A 215 -11.86 5.24 0.46
N THR A 216 -10.95 6.14 0.81
CA THR A 216 -10.10 6.00 2.00
C THR A 216 -10.94 5.90 3.26
N ASP A 217 -11.95 6.77 3.37
CA ASP A 217 -12.87 6.79 4.51
C ASP A 217 -13.89 5.66 4.43
N ALA A 218 -14.50 5.42 3.26
CA ALA A 218 -15.52 4.40 3.08
C ALA A 218 -15.00 2.98 3.33
N LEU A 219 -13.75 2.70 2.95
CA LEU A 219 -13.13 1.38 3.10
C LEU A 219 -12.26 1.26 4.36
N ASN A 220 -12.17 2.30 5.20
CA ASN A 220 -11.27 2.35 6.36
C ASN A 220 -9.83 1.92 6.01
N LEU A 221 -9.30 2.41 4.88
CA LEU A 221 -7.99 1.96 4.36
C LEU A 221 -6.84 2.18 5.35
N ARG A 222 -6.93 3.20 6.19
CA ARG A 222 -5.95 3.47 7.24
C ARG A 222 -5.88 2.33 8.27
N GLU A 223 -7.03 1.85 8.73
CA GLU A 223 -7.11 0.78 9.73
C GLU A 223 -6.59 -0.54 9.13
N LYS A 224 -7.02 -0.85 7.91
CA LYS A 224 -6.57 -2.03 7.18
C LYS A 224 -5.08 -2.00 6.87
N ASN A 225 -4.52 -0.81 6.60
CA ASN A 225 -3.07 -0.66 6.45
C ASN A 225 -2.30 -0.90 7.75
N ILE A 226 -2.83 -0.46 8.89
CA ILE A 226 -2.21 -0.71 10.18
C ILE A 226 -2.26 -2.21 10.51
N GLU A 227 -3.42 -2.83 10.29
CA GLU A 227 -3.59 -4.28 10.48
C GLU A 227 -2.66 -5.08 9.57
N GLY A 228 -2.54 -4.71 8.29
CA GLY A 228 -1.64 -5.36 7.35
C GLY A 228 -0.17 -5.20 7.74
N PHE A 229 0.19 -4.03 8.26
CA PHE A 229 1.51 -3.80 8.83
C PHE A 229 1.78 -4.67 10.08
N VAL A 230 0.78 -4.91 10.93
CA VAL A 230 0.92 -5.82 12.08
C VAL A 230 1.23 -7.25 11.60
N HIS A 231 0.60 -7.70 10.52
CA HIS A 231 0.86 -9.02 9.92
C HIS A 231 2.20 -9.11 9.20
N SER A 232 2.67 -8.02 8.58
CA SER A 232 3.94 -8.00 7.87
C SER A 232 5.17 -8.03 8.78
N LEU A 233 5.05 -7.61 10.05
CA LEU A 233 6.16 -7.69 11.02
C LEU A 233 6.62 -9.14 11.29
N PRO A 234 5.74 -10.10 11.63
CA PRO A 234 6.13 -11.49 11.88
C PRO A 234 6.25 -12.32 10.60
N THR A 235 5.48 -12.03 9.55
CA THR A 235 5.43 -12.87 8.34
C THR A 235 6.31 -12.35 7.19
N GLY A 236 6.64 -11.05 7.20
CA GLY A 236 7.27 -10.38 6.06
C GLY A 236 6.32 -10.16 4.87
N GLU A 237 5.04 -10.52 5.02
CA GLU A 237 4.05 -10.55 3.95
C GLU A 237 2.79 -9.79 4.35
N GLU A 238 2.13 -9.20 3.37
CA GLU A 238 0.91 -8.42 3.54
C GLU A 238 0.00 -8.69 2.36
N TYR A 239 -1.22 -9.13 2.63
CA TYR A 239 -2.18 -9.50 1.60
C TYR A 239 -3.49 -8.75 1.79
N TYR A 240 -4.05 -8.30 0.66
CA TYR A 240 -5.33 -7.62 0.63
C TYR A 240 -6.23 -8.28 -0.40
N TYR A 241 -7.46 -8.58 0.02
CA TYR A 241 -8.52 -9.00 -0.87
C TYR A 241 -9.24 -7.77 -1.43
N VAL A 242 -9.25 -7.64 -2.75
CA VAL A 242 -9.91 -6.53 -3.44
C VAL A 242 -10.91 -7.10 -4.43
N ASP A 243 -12.18 -6.72 -4.29
CA ASP A 243 -13.25 -7.23 -5.14
C ASP A 243 -14.38 -6.19 -5.30
N VAL A 244 -15.28 -6.40 -6.24
CA VAL A 244 -16.49 -5.61 -6.45
C VAL A 244 -17.70 -6.48 -6.14
N HIS A 245 -18.38 -6.22 -5.02
CA HIS A 245 -19.56 -6.96 -4.62
C HIS A 245 -20.81 -6.07 -4.72
N ARG A 246 -21.72 -6.39 -5.66
CA ARG A 246 -23.00 -5.68 -5.85
C ARG A 246 -22.85 -4.16 -5.98
N ASP A 247 -21.94 -3.76 -6.86
CA ASP A 247 -21.58 -2.36 -7.15
C ASP A 247 -20.81 -1.61 -6.04
N ASP A 248 -20.53 -2.27 -4.91
CA ASP A 248 -19.65 -1.73 -3.87
C ASP A 248 -18.24 -2.33 -3.98
N LEU A 249 -17.23 -1.48 -3.75
CA LEU A 249 -15.84 -1.92 -3.64
C LEU A 249 -15.63 -2.57 -2.27
N LEU A 250 -14.99 -3.73 -2.28
CA LEU A 250 -14.54 -4.43 -1.09
C LEU A 250 -13.01 -4.38 -1.06
N PHE A 251 -12.46 -4.05 0.11
CA PHE A 251 -11.03 -4.09 0.36
C PHE A 251 -10.86 -4.68 1.76
N GLU A 252 -10.34 -5.88 1.91
CA GLU A 252 -10.20 -6.56 3.20
C GLU A 252 -8.77 -7.04 3.38
N ASN A 253 -8.33 -7.10 4.64
CA ASN A 253 -7.04 -7.67 4.98
C ASN A 253 -7.17 -9.19 5.04
N VAL A 254 -6.19 -9.91 4.50
CA VAL A 254 -6.16 -11.36 4.51
C VAL A 254 -4.99 -11.81 5.37
N TYR A 255 -5.27 -12.69 6.33
CA TYR A 255 -4.21 -13.24 7.15
C TYR A 255 -3.26 -14.09 6.28
N PRO A 256 -1.93 -13.88 6.36
CA PRO A 256 -0.98 -14.60 5.50
C PRO A 256 -0.98 -16.12 5.64
N ASP A 257 -1.44 -16.64 6.78
CA ASP A 257 -1.59 -18.06 7.09
C ASP A 257 -2.79 -18.73 6.40
N GLU A 258 -3.83 -17.96 6.09
CA GLU A 258 -4.99 -18.43 5.33
C GLU A 258 -4.73 -18.50 3.82
N LEU A 259 -3.62 -17.89 3.36
CA LEU A 259 -3.27 -17.83 1.95
C LEU A 259 -2.37 -18.99 1.52
N ILE A 260 -2.94 -19.88 0.71
CA ILE A 260 -2.19 -20.94 0.02
C ILE A 260 -1.97 -20.51 -1.43
N TYR A 261 -0.71 -20.21 -1.79
CA TYR A 261 -0.34 -19.80 -3.14
C TYR A 261 0.76 -20.69 -3.71
N GLY A 262 0.42 -21.48 -4.73
CA GLY A 262 1.35 -22.38 -5.43
C GLY A 262 2.04 -21.76 -6.65
N GLY A 263 1.93 -20.43 -6.86
CA GLY A 263 2.55 -19.76 -8.00
C GLY A 263 4.03 -19.42 -7.78
N SER A 264 4.68 -18.89 -8.81
CA SER A 264 6.10 -18.51 -8.72
C SER A 264 6.32 -17.40 -7.68
N PRO A 265 7.33 -17.50 -6.78
CA PRO A 265 7.63 -16.50 -5.75
C PRO A 265 8.06 -15.14 -6.33
N ASN A 266 8.44 -15.10 -7.62
CA ASN A 266 8.80 -13.87 -8.31
C ASN A 266 7.60 -13.05 -8.83
N LYS A 267 6.36 -13.47 -8.57
CA LYS A 267 5.16 -12.71 -8.96
C LYS A 267 4.66 -11.87 -7.80
N THR A 268 4.43 -10.58 -8.04
CA THR A 268 3.90 -9.64 -7.06
C THR A 268 2.41 -9.89 -6.74
N TRP A 269 1.68 -10.49 -7.67
CA TRP A 269 0.24 -10.75 -7.54
C TRP A 269 -0.03 -12.24 -7.38
N VAL A 270 -0.89 -12.55 -6.42
CA VAL A 270 -1.35 -13.92 -6.09
C VAL A 270 -2.45 -14.39 -7.05
N GLN A 271 -3.07 -13.46 -7.79
CA GLN A 271 -4.14 -13.73 -8.76
C GLN A 271 -3.69 -13.36 -10.19
N GLU A 272 -4.10 -14.17 -11.17
CA GLU A 272 -4.08 -13.82 -12.62
C GLU A 272 -5.46 -13.36 -13.09
#